data_AF-A0A9E6F797-F1
#
_entry.id   AF-A0A9E6F797-F1
#
_cell.length_a   1.000
_cell.length_b   1.000
_cell.length_c   1.000
_cell.angle_alpha   90.00
_cell.angle_beta   90.00
_cell.angle_gamma   90.00
#
_symmetry.space_group_name_H-M   'P 1'
#
loop_
_entity.id
_entity.type
_entity.pdbx_description
1 polymer ?
#
loop_
_entity_poly.entity_id
_entity_poly.type
_entity_poly.pdbx_seq_one_letter_code
_entity_poly.pdbx_strand_id
1 'polypeptide(L)' 'FNWPGIGLLAIDSIQKLDFPMIQGVVLFTAIIFILINIAVDVLYALLDPRVKLP' A
#
# COMPACT_ATOMS: atom_id res chain seq x y z
N PHE A 1 -2.94 22.95 -10.15
CA PHE A 1 -3.49 21.74 -10.79
C PHE A 1 -2.40 20.93 -11.49
N ASN A 2 -1.29 20.62 -10.80
CA ASN A 2 -0.24 19.78 -11.40
C ASN A 2 0.46 18.93 -10.33
N TRP A 3 -0.27 18.50 -9.29
CA TRP A 3 0.32 17.63 -8.27
C TRP A 3 0.56 16.27 -8.93
N PRO A 4 1.81 15.88 -9.21
CA PRO A 4 2.09 14.58 -9.79
C PRO A 4 1.77 13.55 -8.70
N GLY A 5 0.71 12.76 -8.91
CA GLY A 5 0.37 11.69 -7.99
C GLY A 5 1.50 10.66 -7.90
N ILE A 6 1.49 9.84 -6.85
CA ILE A 6 2.48 8.78 -6.63
C ILE A 6 2.55 7.82 -7.83
N GLY A 7 1.44 7.61 -8.53
CA GLY A 7 1.41 6.81 -9.77
C GLY A 7 2.17 7.42 -10.95
N LEU A 8 2.13 8.76 -11.10
CA LEU A 8 2.90 9.44 -12.15
C LEU A 8 4.40 9.40 -11.84
N LEU A 9 4.77 9.57 -10.56
CA LEU A 9 6.16 9.42 -10.10
C LEU A 9 6.68 8.00 -10.34
N ALA A 10 5.86 6.98 -10.12
CA ALA A 10 6.22 5.59 -10.39
C ALA A 10 6.56 5.36 -11.87
N ILE A 11 5.70 5.84 -12.79
CA ILE A 11 5.89 5.69 -14.24
C ILE A 11 7.13 6.45 -14.70
N ASP A 12 7.33 7.68 -14.23
CA ASP A 12 8.50 8.51 -14.56
C ASP A 12 9.80 7.84 -14.06
N SER A 13 9.78 7.25 -12.87
CA SER A 13 10.94 6.54 -12.31
C SER A 13 11.30 5.28 -13.08
N ILE A 14 10.30 4.54 -13.57
CA ILE A 14 10.50 3.38 -14.44
C ILE A 14 11.15 3.82 -15.76
N GLN A 15 10.66 4.89 -16.37
CA GLN A 15 11.21 5.41 -17.62
C GLN A 15 12.65 5.93 -17.47
N LYS A 16 12.99 6.46 -16.29
CA LYS A 16 14.33 6.97 -15.96
C LYS A 16 15.27 5.91 -15.39
N LEU A 17 14.81 4.66 -15.21
CA LEU A 17 15.54 3.58 -14.52
C LEU A 17 16.03 4.00 -13.12
N ASP A 18 15.27 4.86 -12.45
CA ASP A 18 15.56 5.32 -11.10
C ASP A 18 15.13 4.23 -10.09
N PHE A 19 16.01 3.24 -9.92
CA PHE A 19 15.75 2.09 -9.06
C PHE A 19 15.45 2.48 -7.59
N PRO A 20 16.17 3.43 -6.96
CA PRO A 20 15.82 3.90 -5.62
C PRO A 20 14.40 4.44 -5.52
N MET A 21 13.95 5.24 -6.49
CA MET A 21 12.61 5.81 -6.47
C MET A 21 11.53 4.73 -6.70
N ILE A 22 11.76 3.79 -7.63
CA ILE A 22 10.86 2.65 -7.85
C ILE A 22 10.71 1.83 -6.57
N GLN A 23 11.82 1.50 -5.91
CA GLN A 23 11.79 0.77 -4.64
C GLN A 23 11.05 1.55 -3.55
N GLY A 24 11.27 2.87 -3.46
CA GLY A 24 10.56 3.72 -2.51
C GLY A 24 9.05 3.67 -2.71
N VAL A 25 8.58 3.79 -3.95
CA VAL A 25 7.15 3.68 -4.28
C VAL A 25 6.60 2.31 -3.96
N VAL A 26 7.31 1.23 -4.29
CA VAL A 26 6.89 -0.16 -4.03
C VAL A 26 6.80 -0.43 -2.53
N LEU A 27 7.80 -0.02 -1.75
CA LEU A 27 7.77 -0.18 -0.29
C LEU A 27 6.63 0.60 0.34
N PHE A 28 6.42 1.84 -0.11
CA PHE A 28 5.35 2.69 0.40
C PHE A 28 3.97 2.07 0.14
N THR A 29 3.71 1.58 -1.08
CA THR A 29 2.44 0.92 -1.39
C THR A 29 2.29 -0.40 -0.64
N ALA A 30 3.36 -1.19 -0.48
CA ALA A 30 3.33 -2.42 0.30
C ALA A 30 2.97 -2.18 1.77
N ILE A 31 3.55 -1.16 2.41
CA ILE A 31 3.22 -0.78 3.79
C ILE A 31 1.74 -0.41 3.92
N ILE A 32 1.21 0.39 2.97
CA ILE A 32 -0.22 0.74 2.97
C ILE A 32 -1.09 -0.50 2.86
N PHE A 33 -0.75 -1.44 1.97
CA PHE A 33 -1.48 -2.69 1.81
C PHE A 33 -1.49 -3.53 3.09
N ILE A 34 -0.35 -3.61 3.79
CA ILE A 34 -0.24 -4.31 5.07
C ILE A 34 -1.11 -3.63 6.13
N LEU A 35 -1.03 -2.30 6.24
CA LEU A 35 -1.83 -1.54 7.20
C LEU A 35 -3.33 -1.71 6.95
N ILE A 36 -3.76 -1.71 5.69
CA ILE A 36 -5.16 -1.97 5.32
C ILE A 36 -5.56 -3.38 5.70
N ASN A 37 -4.74 -4.40 5.42
CA ASN A 37 -5.05 -5.77 5.82
C ASN A 37 -5.22 -5.89 7.34
N ILE A 38 -4.30 -5.34 8.12
CA ILE A 38 -4.39 -5.33 9.58
C ILE A 38 -5.65 -4.59 10.04
N ALA A 39 -5.96 -3.44 9.44
CA ALA A 39 -7.16 -2.68 9.78
C ALA A 39 -8.43 -3.49 9.49
N VAL A 40 -8.45 -4.22 8.37
CA VAL A 40 -9.55 -5.11 7.99
C VAL A 40 -9.67 -6.28 8.96
N ASP A 41 -8.57 -6.93 9.33
CA ASP A 41 -8.56 -8.02 10.31
C ASP A 41 -9.07 -7.56 11.69
N VAL A 42 -8.62 -6.38 12.15
CA VAL A 42 -9.10 -5.77 13.40
C VAL A 42 -10.57 -5.42 13.32
N LEU A 43 -11.02 -4.85 12.19
CA LEU A 43 -12.42 -4.50 11.97
C LEU A 43 -13.30 -5.76 11.97
N TYR A 44 -12.85 -6.86 11.35
CA TYR A 44 -13.55 -8.14 11.39
C TYR A 44 -13.59 -8.72 12.81
N ALA A 45 -12.49 -8.67 13.56
CA ALA A 45 -12.44 -9.13 14.95
C ALA A 45 -13.39 -8.33 15.87
N LEU A 46 -13.55 -7.02 15.60
CA LEU A 46 -14.47 -6.15 16.36
C LEU A 46 -15.94 -6.34 15.96
N LEU A 47 -16.22 -6.53 14.66
CA LEU A 47 -17.58 -6.68 14.15
C LEU A 47 -18.14 -8.08 14.39
N ASP A 48 -17.30 -9.12 14.42
CA ASP A 48 -17.77 -10.49 14.56
C ASP A 48 -16.94 -11.29 15.61
N PRO A 49 -17.35 -11.29 16.88
CA PRO A 49 -16.67 -12.05 17.95
C PRO A 49 -16.83 -13.57 17.80
N ARG A 50 -17.48 -14.07 16.73
CA ARG A 50 -17.68 -15.50 16.45
C ARG A 50 -16.74 -16.07 15.39
N VAL A 51 -15.76 -15.30 14.88
CA VAL A 51 -14.66 -15.85 14.07
C VAL A 51 -13.79 -16.74 14.95
N LYS A 52 -14.28 -17.95 15.23
CA LYS A 52 -13.49 -19.08 15.69
C LYS A 52 -12.60 -19.48 14.52
N LEU A 53 -11.31 -19.20 14.65
CA LEU A 53 -10.27 -19.88 13.89
C LEU A 53 -10.48 -21.41 14.03
N PRO A 54 -10.36 -22.19 12.96
CA PRO A 54 -10.49 -23.65 12.99
C PRO A 54 -9.46 -24.31 13.92
#